data_AF-A0A971T207-F1
#
_entry.id   AF-A0A971T207-F1
#
_cell.length_a   1.000
_cell.length_b   1.000
_cell.length_c   1.000
_cell.angle_alpha   90.00
_cell.angle_beta   90.00
_cell.angle_gamma   90.00
#
_symmetry.space_group_name_H-M   'P 1'
#
loop_
_entity.id
_entity.type
_entity.pdbx_description
1 polymer ?
#
loop_
_entity_poly.entity_id
_entity_poly.type
_entity_poly.pdbx_seq_one_letter_code
_entity_poly.pdbx_strand_id
1 'polypeptide(L)'
;MNTMESIYQRLYKIYNKHRQQYKENRYDSQQMCLMWSTDNPPDEIRYSEPMEDIETAFGIVVDDDDALDLYDMTLKKAAQKIHAMQKDQHNHKTKG
;
A
#
# COMPACT_ATOMS: atom_id res chain seq x y z
N MET A 1 -17.32 -5.59 -0.27
CA MET A 1 -15.93 -5.97 -0.61
C MET A 1 -15.54 -5.27 -1.89
N ASN A 2 -14.34 -4.69 -1.93
CA ASN A 2 -13.82 -4.07 -3.16
C ASN A 2 -13.44 -5.16 -4.18
N THR A 3 -13.64 -4.90 -5.47
CA THR A 3 -13.12 -5.76 -6.54
C THR A 3 -11.62 -5.54 -6.70
N MET A 4 -10.90 -6.52 -7.29
CA MET A 4 -9.48 -6.37 -7.65
C MET A 4 -9.18 -5.09 -8.43
N GLU A 5 -9.99 -4.81 -9.45
CA GLU A 5 -9.82 -3.62 -10.28
C GLU A 5 -10.01 -2.34 -9.46
N SER A 6 -11.03 -2.28 -8.59
CA SER A 6 -11.27 -1.10 -7.75
C SER A 6 -10.16 -0.86 -6.72
N ILE A 7 -9.57 -1.94 -6.16
CA ILE A 7 -8.42 -1.84 -5.25
C ILE A 7 -7.21 -1.31 -6.01
N TYR A 8 -6.90 -1.90 -7.17
CA TYR A 8 -5.79 -1.46 -7.99
C TYR A 8 -5.92 0.01 -8.38
N GLN A 9 -7.09 0.45 -8.88
CA GLN A 9 -7.31 1.84 -9.27
C GLN A 9 -7.17 2.81 -8.10
N ARG A 10 -7.66 2.44 -6.92
CA ARG A 10 -7.55 3.27 -5.72
C ARG A 10 -6.11 3.32 -5.21
N LEU A 11 -5.42 2.19 -5.19
CA LEU A 11 -4.03 2.10 -4.80
C LEU A 11 -3.14 2.90 -5.77
N TYR A 12 -3.40 2.83 -7.07
CA TYR A 12 -2.70 3.62 -8.08
C TYR A 12 -2.85 5.14 -7.82
N LYS A 13 -4.02 5.61 -7.37
CA LYS A 13 -4.20 7.04 -7.00
C LYS A 13 -3.35 7.44 -5.79
N ILE A 14 -3.31 6.60 -4.76
CA ILE A 14 -2.49 6.81 -3.55
C ILE A 14 -1.01 6.79 -3.92
N TYR A 15 -0.60 5.78 -4.69
CA TYR A 15 0.74 5.66 -5.25
C TYR A 15 1.17 6.92 -6.02
N ASN A 16 0.32 7.40 -6.92
CA ASN A 16 0.64 8.55 -7.75
C ASN A 16 0.69 9.86 -6.93
N LYS A 17 -0.15 10.01 -5.89
CA LYS A 17 -0.08 11.13 -4.92
C LYS A 17 1.30 11.20 -4.27
N HIS A 18 1.81 10.06 -3.79
CA HIS A 18 3.04 10.02 -2.99
C HIS A 18 4.31 10.09 -3.83
N ARG A 19 4.42 9.30 -4.91
CA ARG A 19 5.64 9.30 -5.74
C ARG A 19 5.97 10.65 -6.37
N GLN A 20 4.95 11.46 -6.66
CA GLN A 20 5.14 12.77 -7.30
C GLN A 20 5.82 13.79 -6.39
N GLN A 21 5.90 13.51 -5.09
CA GLN A 21 6.63 14.32 -4.13
C GLN A 21 8.16 14.20 -4.32
N TYR A 22 8.62 13.11 -4.92
CA TYR A 22 10.03 12.76 -5.06
C TYR A 22 10.47 12.89 -6.53
N LYS A 23 11.50 13.69 -6.81
CA LYS A 23 11.97 13.94 -8.19
C LYS A 23 12.63 12.71 -8.80
N GLU A 24 13.26 11.90 -7.97
CA GLU A 24 13.89 10.62 -8.28
C GLU A 24 12.85 9.56 -8.69
N ASN A 25 11.60 9.68 -8.22
CA ASN A 25 10.51 8.72 -8.49
C ASN A 25 9.60 9.12 -9.66
N ARG A 26 10.12 9.91 -10.61
CA ARG A 26 9.35 10.40 -11.76
C ARG A 26 8.87 9.31 -12.71
N TYR A 27 9.60 8.19 -12.82
CA TYR A 27 9.22 7.09 -13.71
C TYR A 27 8.12 6.21 -13.10
N ASP A 28 7.11 5.87 -13.90
CA ASP A 28 6.00 5.00 -13.46
C ASP A 28 6.35 3.52 -13.61
N SER A 29 7.21 3.01 -12.71
CA SER A 29 7.53 1.58 -12.68
C SER A 29 6.45 0.73 -12.01
N GLN A 30 5.46 1.37 -11.37
CA GLN A 30 4.44 0.72 -10.55
C GLN A 30 5.00 -0.09 -9.37
N GLN A 31 6.24 0.18 -8.94
CA GLN A 31 6.83 -0.39 -7.72
C GLN A 31 6.38 0.42 -6.51
N MET A 32 5.90 -0.25 -5.46
CA MET A 32 5.37 0.39 -4.25
C MET A 32 6.41 1.25 -3.54
N CYS A 33 7.68 0.83 -3.50
CA CYS A 33 8.78 1.59 -2.89
C CYS A 33 8.90 3.04 -3.39
N LEU A 34 8.41 3.37 -4.59
CA LEU A 34 8.42 4.73 -5.12
C LEU A 34 7.44 5.68 -4.42
N MET A 35 6.61 5.20 -3.52
CA MET A 35 5.81 6.07 -2.64
C MET A 35 6.65 6.76 -1.56
N TRP A 36 7.90 6.32 -1.36
CA TRP A 36 8.88 6.90 -0.45
C TRP A 36 10.09 7.41 -1.23
N SER A 37 10.91 8.28 -0.63
CA SER A 37 12.19 8.65 -1.24
C SER A 37 13.07 7.40 -1.38
N THR A 38 13.63 7.19 -2.58
CA THR A 38 14.61 6.12 -2.80
C THR A 38 16.03 6.55 -2.45
N ASP A 39 16.27 7.86 -2.34
CA ASP A 39 17.56 8.42 -1.96
C ASP A 39 17.72 8.48 -0.43
N ASN A 40 16.62 8.76 0.28
CA ASN A 40 16.56 8.80 1.74
C ASN A 40 15.27 8.14 2.25
N PRO A 41 15.16 6.80 2.15
CA PRO A 41 13.99 6.08 2.63
C PRO A 41 13.80 6.29 4.13
N PRO A 42 12.57 6.25 4.65
CA PRO A 42 12.35 6.35 6.09
C PRO A 42 12.87 5.11 6.81
N ASP A 43 13.27 5.27 8.07
CA ASP A 43 13.72 4.16 8.92
C ASP A 43 12.58 3.16 9.21
N GLU A 44 11.33 3.66 9.30
CA GLU A 44 10.14 2.86 9.61
C GLU A 44 9.06 3.06 8.53
N ILE A 45 8.86 2.02 7.71
CA ILE A 45 7.89 2.05 6.60
C ILE A 45 6.44 2.01 7.11
N ARG A 46 6.18 1.24 8.17
CA ARG A 46 4.82 1.05 8.70
C ARG A 46 4.18 2.36 9.18
N TYR A 47 4.94 3.24 9.83
CA TYR A 47 4.44 4.48 10.43
C TYR A 47 4.62 5.68 9.50
N SER A 48 4.50 5.46 8.19
CA SER A 48 4.68 6.49 7.17
C SER A 48 3.34 6.90 6.55
N GLU A 49 3.24 8.16 6.07
CA GLU A 49 2.02 8.68 5.43
C GLU A 49 1.52 7.79 4.26
N PRO A 50 2.39 7.25 3.38
CA PRO A 50 1.95 6.29 2.37
C PRO A 50 1.22 5.06 2.94
N MET A 51 1.66 4.53 4.08
CA MET A 51 1.06 3.35 4.68
C MET A 51 -0.26 3.70 5.39
N GLU A 52 -0.31 4.81 6.12
CA GLU A 52 -1.53 5.32 6.76
C GLU A 52 -2.65 5.58 5.73
N ASP A 53 -2.30 6.14 4.57
CA ASP A 53 -3.24 6.36 3.46
C ASP A 53 -3.79 5.03 2.90
N ILE A 54 -2.95 3.98 2.83
CA ILE A 54 -3.35 2.63 2.39
C ILE A 54 -4.31 2.01 3.42
N GLU A 55 -3.93 1.98 4.70
CA GLU A 55 -4.75 1.45 5.80
C GLU A 55 -6.12 2.14 5.84
N THR A 56 -6.12 3.47 5.83
CA THR A 56 -7.33 4.30 5.83
C THR A 56 -8.18 4.03 4.60
N ALA A 57 -7.56 3.93 3.41
CA ALA A 57 -8.29 3.72 2.18
C ALA A 57 -8.99 2.35 2.16
N PHE A 58 -8.31 1.29 2.58
CA PHE A 58 -8.83 -0.06 2.46
C PHE A 58 -9.47 -0.61 3.73
N GLY A 59 -9.41 0.14 4.84
CA GLY A 59 -9.93 -0.29 6.14
C GLY A 59 -9.24 -1.56 6.64
N ILE A 60 -7.93 -1.66 6.36
CA ILE A 60 -7.06 -2.76 6.78
C ILE A 60 -6.09 -2.26 7.84
N VAL A 61 -5.59 -3.18 8.66
CA VAL A 61 -4.42 -2.98 9.51
C VAL A 61 -3.22 -3.66 8.86
N VAL A 62 -2.09 -2.97 8.80
CA VAL A 62 -0.81 -3.46 8.28
C VAL A 62 0.18 -3.54 9.44
N ASP A 63 0.72 -4.73 9.68
CA ASP A 63 1.81 -4.91 10.65
C ASP A 63 3.18 -4.63 10.01
N ASP A 64 4.26 -4.80 10.78
CA ASP A 64 5.61 -4.47 10.31
C ASP A 64 6.05 -5.37 9.14
N ASP A 65 5.74 -6.66 9.19
CA ASP A 65 6.10 -7.62 8.15
C ASP A 65 5.29 -7.36 6.87
N ASP A 66 3.99 -7.11 7.02
CA ASP A 66 3.11 -6.75 5.91
C ASP A 66 3.52 -5.43 5.26
N ALA A 67 3.99 -4.45 6.04
CA ALA A 67 4.49 -3.17 5.54
C ALA A 67 5.72 -3.35 4.65
N LEU A 68 6.69 -4.17 5.07
CA LEU A 68 7.88 -4.50 4.30
C LEU A 68 7.54 -5.27 3.02
N ASP A 69 6.64 -6.26 3.13
CA ASP A 69 6.14 -6.99 1.97
C ASP A 69 5.48 -6.06 0.95
N LEU A 70 4.63 -5.14 1.41
CA LEU A 70 3.97 -4.18 0.53
C LEU A 70 4.98 -3.24 -0.13
N TYR A 71 6.02 -2.81 0.59
CA TYR A 71 7.08 -1.94 0.06
C TYR A 71 7.81 -2.57 -1.13
N ASP A 72 8.11 -3.86 -1.06
CA ASP A 72 8.86 -4.61 -2.09
C ASP A 72 7.98 -5.11 -3.25
N MET A 73 6.69 -4.83 -3.24
CA MET A 73 5.74 -5.31 -4.26
C MET A 73 5.52 -4.32 -5.40
N THR A 74 5.05 -4.84 -6.53
CA THR A 74 4.38 -4.01 -7.55
C THR A 74 2.95 -3.69 -7.12
N LEU A 75 2.36 -2.62 -7.66
CA LEU A 75 0.96 -2.24 -7.40
C LEU A 75 -0.03 -3.39 -7.62
N LYS A 76 0.21 -4.22 -8.63
CA LYS A 76 -0.64 -5.39 -8.91
C LYS A 76 -0.58 -6.42 -7.78
N LYS A 77 0.62 -6.75 -7.29
CA LYS A 77 0.81 -7.70 -6.18
C LYS A 77 0.29 -7.12 -4.86
N ALA A 78 0.58 -5.85 -4.60
CA ALA A 78 0.08 -5.13 -3.43
C ALA A 78 -1.46 -5.11 -3.40
N ALA A 79 -2.12 -4.85 -4.54
CA ALA A 79 -3.58 -4.92 -4.63
C ALA A 79 -4.14 -6.32 -4.28
N GLN A 80 -3.46 -7.39 -4.71
CA GLN A 80 -3.83 -8.76 -4.35
C GLN A 80 -3.69 -9.01 -2.84
N LYS A 81 -2.57 -8.58 -2.24
CA LYS A 81 -2.32 -8.72 -0.79
C LYS A 81 -3.34 -7.93 0.04
N ILE A 82 -3.61 -6.68 -0.32
CA ILE A 82 -4.63 -5.83 0.33
C ILE A 82 -6.00 -6.50 0.34
N HIS A 83 -6.41 -7.11 -0.78
CA HIS A 83 -7.69 -7.82 -0.82
C HIS A 83 -7.73 -9.09 0.03
N ALA A 84 -6.61 -9.82 0.13
CA ALA A 84 -6.50 -10.94 1.04
C ALA A 84 -6.67 -10.45 2.49
N MET A 85 -5.96 -9.39 2.88
CA MET A 85 -6.11 -8.75 4.21
C MET A 85 -7.54 -8.31 4.49
N GLN A 86 -8.22 -7.66 3.53
CA GLN A 86 -9.63 -7.26 3.69
C GLN A 86 -10.54 -8.46 3.96
N LYS A 87 -10.30 -9.60 3.33
CA LYS A 87 -11.06 -10.84 3.56
C LYS A 87 -10.76 -11.42 4.94
N ASP A 88 -9.50 -11.53 5.29
CA ASP A 88 -9.06 -12.15 6.53
C ASP A 88 -9.51 -11.33 7.74
N GLN A 89 -9.31 -10.01 7.71
CA GLN A 89 -9.68 -9.12 8.82
C GLN A 89 -11.20 -8.94 8.95
N HIS A 90 -11.96 -9.03 7.85
CA HIS A 90 -13.43 -9.08 7.93
C HIS A 90 -13.91 -10.36 8.63
N ASN A 91 -13.31 -11.51 8.33
CA ASN A 91 -13.67 -12.80 8.93
C ASN A 91 -13.33 -12.89 10.44
N HIS A 92 -12.34 -12.14 10.91
CA HIS A 92 -12.03 -12.06 12.34
C HIS A 92 -12.98 -11.10 13.08
N LYS A 93 -13.47 -10.05 12.43
CA LYS A 93 -14.45 -9.12 13.01
C LYS A 93 -15.85 -9.73 13.19
N THR A 94 -16.22 -10.77 12.45
CA THR A 94 -17.55 -11.41 12.53
C THR A 94 -17.63 -12.60 13.49
N LYS A 95 -16.50 -13.01 14.08
CA LYS A 95 -16.39 -14.13 15.03
C LYS A 95 -16.18 -13.70 16.48
N GLY A 96 -16.20 -12.40 16.75
CA GLY A 96 -16.06 -11.80 18.09
C GLY A 96 -17.38 -11.35 18.67
#